data_AF-E1IE25-F1
#
_entry.id   AF-E1IE25-F1
#
_cell.length_a   1.000
_cell.length_b   1.000
_cell.length_c   1.000
_cell.angle_alpha   90.00
_cell.angle_beta   90.00
_cell.angle_gamma   90.00
#
_symmetry.space_group_name_H-M   'P 1'
#
loop_
_entity.id
_entity.type
_entity.pdbx_description
1 polymer ?
#
loop_
_entity_poly.entity_id
_entity_poly.type
_entity_poly.pdbx_seq_one_letter_code
_entity_poly.pdbx_strand_id
1 'polypeptide(L)' 'MTHGKVSFGGIIKDICLAYTPEAQVGDYVVVHVGFSISIIDAEEAEQTLRYLRELDQLTELEADCPIDKNTV' A
#
# COMPACT_ATOMS: atom_id res chain seq x y z
N MET A 1 3.36 -3.46 -24.62
CA MET A 1 3.37 -3.16 -23.17
C MET A 1 1.96 -3.39 -22.65
N THR A 2 1.80 -4.33 -21.72
CA THR A 2 0.53 -4.62 -21.05
C THR A 2 0.24 -3.51 -20.04
N HIS A 3 -0.85 -2.78 -20.24
CA HIS A 3 -1.31 -1.71 -19.36
C HIS A 3 -2.68 -2.08 -18.80
N GLY A 4 -2.95 -1.67 -17.56
CA GLY A 4 -4.22 -1.93 -16.90
C GLY A 4 -4.66 -0.76 -16.03
N LYS A 5 -5.97 -0.66 -15.81
CA LYS A 5 -6.57 0.32 -14.91
C LYS A 5 -6.75 -0.30 -13.54
N VAL A 6 -6.17 0.34 -12.53
CA VAL A 6 -6.27 -0.08 -11.13
C VAL A 6 -6.97 1.00 -10.32
N SER A 7 -7.85 0.58 -9.41
CA SER A 7 -8.58 1.45 -8.50
C SER A 7 -7.88 1.51 -7.15
N PHE A 8 -7.48 2.71 -6.73
CA PHE A 8 -6.88 2.99 -5.43
C PHE A 8 -7.86 3.84 -4.62
N GLY A 9 -8.64 3.20 -3.73
CA GLY A 9 -9.56 3.93 -2.85
C GLY A 9 -10.56 4.83 -3.60
N GLY A 10 -10.97 4.45 -4.81
CA GLY A 10 -11.86 5.23 -5.68
C GLY A 10 -11.17 6.04 -6.77
N ILE A 11 -9.84 6.16 -6.75
CA ILE A 11 -9.06 6.81 -7.82
C ILE A 11 -8.60 5.76 -8.82
N ILE A 12 -9.02 5.89 -10.07
CA ILE A 12 -8.57 5.01 -11.15
C ILE A 12 -7.29 5.57 -11.76
N LYS A 13 -6.24 4.74 -11.83
CA LYS A 13 -5.00 5.06 -12.53
C LYS A 13 -4.62 3.97 -13.53
N ASP A 14 -4.09 4.40 -14.67
CA ASP A 14 -3.43 3.52 -15.63
C ASP A 14 -2.02 3.19 -15.16
N ILE A 15 -1.67 1.91 -15.14
CA ILE A 15 -0.36 1.41 -14.70
C ILE A 15 0.21 0.40 -15.69
N CYS A 16 1.53 0.18 -15.60
CA CYS A 16 2.22 -0.85 -16.37
C CYS A 16 2.16 -2.19 -15.62
N LEU A 17 1.61 -3.22 -16.29
CA LEU A 17 1.49 -4.59 -15.77
C LEU A 17 2.64 -5.50 -16.25
N ALA A 18 3.81 -4.92 -16.55
CA ALA A 18 4.92 -5.68 -17.13
C ALA A 18 5.39 -6.86 -16.26
N TYR A 19 5.27 -6.75 -14.93
CA TYR A 19 5.68 -7.77 -13.98
C TYR A 19 4.55 -8.72 -13.55
N THR A 20 3.30 -8.41 -13.93
CA THR A 20 2.12 -9.22 -13.59
C THR A 20 1.20 -9.34 -14.81
N PRO A 21 1.69 -9.89 -15.94
CA PRO A 21 0.88 -10.00 -17.17
C PRO A 21 -0.34 -10.92 -17.02
N GLU A 22 -0.34 -11.80 -16.03
CA GLU A 22 -1.42 -12.73 -15.67
C GLU A 22 -2.51 -12.12 -14.78
N ALA A 23 -2.37 -10.87 -14.35
CA ALA A 23 -3.36 -10.18 -13.52
C ALA A 23 -4.71 -10.03 -14.25
N GLN A 24 -5.79 -10.42 -13.57
CA GLN A 24 -7.15 -10.37 -14.07
C GLN A 24 -7.98 -9.31 -13.34
N VAL A 25 -9.14 -8.99 -13.91
CA VAL A 25 -10.09 -8.08 -13.28
C VAL A 25 -10.60 -8.71 -11.99
N GLY A 26 -10.38 -8.02 -10.87
CA GLY A 26 -10.72 -8.50 -9.53
C GLY A 26 -9.52 -8.88 -8.68
N ASP A 27 -8.35 -9.06 -9.31
CA ASP A 27 -7.10 -9.30 -8.60
C ASP A 27 -6.58 -8.01 -7.95
N TYR A 28 -5.96 -8.17 -6.79
CA TYR A 28 -5.30 -7.08 -6.09
C TYR A 28 -3.82 -7.08 -6.46
N VAL A 29 -3.26 -5.90 -6.76
CA VAL A 29 -1.85 -5.79 -7.16
C VAL A 29 -1.15 -4.74 -6.34
N VAL A 30 0.07 -5.05 -5.93
CA VAL A 30 0.96 -4.10 -5.25
C VAL A 30 1.63 -3.24 -6.32
N VAL A 31 1.47 -1.93 -6.21
CA VAL A 31 1.98 -0.96 -7.18
C VAL A 31 3.01 -0.05 -6.55
N HIS A 32 4.17 0.05 -7.20
CA HIS A 32 5.24 0.95 -6.81
C HIS A 32 5.64 1.82 -8.00
N VAL A 33 5.51 3.14 -7.86
CA VAL A 33 5.92 4.13 -8.88
C VAL A 33 5.30 3.87 -10.27
N GLY A 34 4.07 3.34 -10.32
CA GLY A 34 3.34 3.10 -11.58
C GLY A 34 3.58 1.73 -12.23
N PHE A 35 4.31 0.84 -11.56
CA PHE A 35 4.51 -0.55 -11.97
C PHE A 35 3.85 -1.50 -10.98
N SER A 36 3.21 -2.55 -11.48
CA SER A 36 2.88 -3.69 -10.64
C SER A 36 4.18 -4.42 -10.24
N ILE A 37 4.24 -4.90 -9.01
CA ILE A 37 5.34 -5.75 -8.53
C ILE A 37 4.84 -7.19 -8.33
N SER A 38 3.69 -7.34 -7.67
CA SER A 38 3.12 -8.63 -7.31
C SER A 38 1.61 -8.59 -7.32
N ILE A 39 0.99 -9.72 -7.65
CA ILE A 39 -0.44 -9.98 -7.45
C ILE A 39 -0.61 -10.58 -6.06
N ILE A 40 -1.61 -10.10 -5.32
CA ILE A 40 -2.02 -10.59 -4.01
C ILE A 40 -3.51 -10.89 -4.05
N ASP A 41 -3.96 -11.81 -3.19
CA ASP A 41 -5.38 -12.05 -3.02
C ASP A 41 -6.03 -11.00 -2.10
N ALA A 42 -7.37 -11.05 -2.02
CA ALA A 42 -8.14 -10.09 -1.23
C ALA A 42 -7.90 -10.23 0.29
N GLU A 43 -7.65 -11.45 0.79
CA GLU A 43 -7.40 -11.72 2.20
C GLU A 43 -6.03 -11.18 2.61
N GLU A 44 -4.99 -11.44 1.82
CA GLU A 44 -3.65 -10.87 2.02
C GLU A 44 -3.66 -9.35 1.93
N ALA A 45 -4.41 -8.78 0.98
CA ALA A 45 -4.58 -7.33 0.88
C ALA A 45 -5.20 -6.75 2.16
N GLU A 46 -6.23 -7.40 2.71
CA GLU A 46 -6.88 -6.97 3.95
C GLU A 46 -5.93 -7.11 5.16
N GLN A 47 -5.20 -8.22 5.28
CA GLN A 47 -4.22 -8.39 6.35
C GLN A 47 -3.12 -7.33 6.27
N THR A 48 -2.60 -7.05 5.08
CA THR A 48 -1.58 -6.02 4.86
C THR A 48 -2.11 -4.63 5.26
N LEU A 49 -3.33 -4.29 4.83
CA LEU A 49 -3.97 -3.03 5.21
C LEU A 49 -4.22 -2.94 6.72
N ARG A 50 -4.59 -4.05 7.36
CA ARG A 50 -4.77 -4.12 8.81
C ARG A 50 -3.45 -3.88 9.53
N TYR A 51 -2.37 -4.55 9.13
CA TYR A 51 -1.05 -4.33 9.72
C TYR A 51 -0.57 -2.89 9.54
N LEU A 52 -0.80 -2.29 8.36
CA LEU A 52 -0.49 -0.88 8.13
C LEU A 52 -1.24 0.04 9.10
N ARG A 53 -2.52 -0.25 9.40
CA ARG A 53 -3.30 0.51 10.41
C ARG A 53 -2.80 0.29 11.83
N GLU A 54 -2.41 -0.94 12.18
CA GLU A 54 -1.85 -1.25 13.51
C GLU A 54 -0.50 -0.56 13.72
N LEU A 55 0.35 -0.50 12.69
CA LEU A 55 1.61 0.25 12.72
C LEU A 55 1.39 1.77 12.83
N ASP A 56 0.40 2.32 12.14
CA ASP A 56 0.05 3.75 12.24
C ASP A 56 -0.37 4.12 13.68
N GLN A 57 -1.18 3.27 14.32
CA GLN A 57 -1.59 3.43 15.73
C GLN A 57 -0.40 3.35 16.70
N LEU A 58 0.57 2.47 16.44
CA LEU A 58 1.81 2.39 17.21
C LEU A 58 2.66 3.66 17.04
N THR A 59 2.66 4.25 15.84
CA THR A 59 3.41 5.47 15.54
C THR A 59 2.80 6.69 16.26
N GLU A 60 1.46 6.73 16.43
CA GLU A 60 0.79 7.77 17.23
C GLU A 60 1.10 7.67 18.74
N LEU A 61 1.36 6.47 19.26
CA LEU A 61 1.71 6.25 20.67
C LEU A 61 3.17 6.67 20.98
N GLU A 62 4.05 6.70 19.99
CA GLU A 62 5.46 7.15 20.15
C GLU A 62 5.63 8.68 20.05
N ALA A 63 4.57 9.43 19.73
CA ALA A 63 4.60 10.89 19.60
C ALA A 63 4.53 11.66 20.94
N ASP A 64 4.36 10.97 22.08
CA ASP A 64 4.38 11.56 23.42
C ASP A 64 5.67 11.23 24.18
N CYS A 65 6.83 11.34 23.52
CA CYS A 65 8.07 11.49 24.26
C CYS A 65 8.22 12.96 24.66
N PRO A 66 8.12 13.34 25.95
CA PRO A 66 8.44 14.68 26.39
C PRO A 66 9.94 14.90 26.19
N ILE A 67 10.32 15.41 25.03
CA ILE A 67 11.66 15.97 24.82
C ILE A 67 11.74 17.21 25.72
N ASP A 68 12.36 17.05 26.89
CA ASP A 68 12.86 18.17 27.69
C ASP A 68 13.77 19.02 26.79
N LYS A 69 13.30 20.21 26.40
CA LYS A 69 14.03 21.19 25.60
C LYS A 69 14.83 22.18 26.46
N ASN A 70 15.17 21.85 27.71
CA ASN A 70 15.84 22.78 28.62
C ASN A 70 16.91 22.14 29.52
N THR A 71 17.84 21.39 28.94
CA THR A 71 19.17 21.22 29.53
C THR A 71 20.17 22.09 28.76
N VAL A 72 20.57 23.17 29.44
CA VAL A 72 21.63 24.14 29.13
C VAL A 72 22.98 23.46 28.96
#